data_AF-A0A936EP37-F1
#
_entry.id   AF-A0A936EP37-F1
#
_cell.length_a   1.000
_cell.length_b   1.000
_cell.length_c   1.000
_cell.angle_alpha   90.00
_cell.angle_beta   90.00
_cell.angle_gamma   90.00
#
_symmetry.space_group_name_H-M   'P 1'
#
loop_
_entity.id
_entity.type
_entity.pdbx_description
1 polymer ?
#
loop_
_entity_poly.entity_id
_entity_poly.type
_entity_poly.pdbx_seq_one_letter_code
_entity_poly.pdbx_strand_id
1 'polypeptide(L)'
;MKKYLLSCLILISFTPVFAAQDSVIVPIYRQLFHDKIDHEQILLDQLDGKKDGRISLTHKPEVNLAVTEVMTNKINELEDFVERNDSIATNNEKIKYLTYIESLLKKFKYSYRSKEFNPAFTPQLVEAFEKIMIADIDSLSMLAEIEKAPYAIGKILTEIFAENTGYTESKKILYLKYATLYPAKILQTIEPYVNEPFADSLVVLSCLLNPTAIYNISQAPGSTLGMLVHRNNNPLVKAIVELSKTPNALLYFPFLDDILKGNKTIEDIRKYVGTGEVGYDSIGYFKLLVQTEINYFARMTSVAKDTPIAMFGPNGLREKLKEKAIQHFVTPINELHDLSNINMRMKATDSLSAVDLYFMMIMGENDIYTSSFKHSYARFLQRLGKEPRTDSLLQYVHYDFFKKFIKMTANFNKLDNFLSYMPQSSSETLMREFIANLDNTGTLEDAIDVADSYSSITDKKLQSTILGYVMSNEKDCIEKNNGRGKTIYGLLKTIFYRLTPPIKLTSPACWAYLLFMKLTIKR
;
A
#
# COMPACT_ATOMS: atom_id res chain seq x y z
N MET A 1 13.41 -95.52 34.44
CA MET A 1 12.18 -95.55 33.63
C MET A 1 11.25 -94.42 34.06
N LYS A 2 10.56 -93.80 33.08
CA LYS A 2 9.53 -92.75 33.15
C LYS A 2 10.00 -91.29 33.10
N LYS A 3 9.73 -90.71 31.93
CA LYS A 3 9.73 -89.29 31.53
C LYS A 3 8.68 -88.52 32.31
N TYR A 4 8.96 -87.27 32.71
CA TYR A 4 7.94 -86.21 32.77
C TYR A 4 8.52 -84.85 32.40
N LEU A 5 7.92 -84.29 31.35
CA LEU A 5 7.95 -82.89 30.93
C LEU A 5 7.44 -82.01 32.09
N LEU A 6 8.11 -80.90 32.41
CA LEU A 6 7.50 -79.84 33.21
C LEU A 6 7.69 -78.49 32.50
N SER A 7 6.58 -78.02 31.96
CA SER A 7 6.33 -76.71 31.38
C SER A 7 6.40 -75.59 32.44
N CYS A 8 7.20 -74.56 32.19
CA CYS A 8 7.19 -73.30 32.94
C CYS A 8 5.87 -72.54 32.70
N LEU A 9 5.09 -72.36 33.77
CA LEU A 9 3.89 -71.52 33.80
C LEU A 9 4.28 -70.17 34.43
N ILE A 10 4.22 -69.10 33.63
CA ILE A 10 4.43 -67.71 34.07
C ILE A 10 3.14 -67.24 34.75
N LEU A 11 3.20 -66.98 36.06
CA LEU A 11 2.16 -66.30 36.83
C LEU A 11 2.24 -64.80 36.54
N ILE A 12 1.30 -64.29 35.73
CA ILE A 12 1.05 -62.86 35.58
C ILE A 12 0.07 -62.46 36.69
N SER A 13 0.55 -61.67 37.65
CA SER A 13 -0.28 -60.98 38.64
C SER A 13 -1.16 -59.93 37.93
N PHE A 14 -2.46 -60.20 37.84
CA PHE A 14 -3.46 -59.20 37.45
C PHE A 14 -3.65 -58.21 38.61
N THR A 15 -3.11 -57.00 38.46
CA THR A 15 -3.63 -55.83 39.19
C THR A 15 -4.83 -55.30 38.41
N PRO A 16 -6.01 -55.10 39.03
CA PRO A 16 -7.10 -54.41 38.36
C PRO A 16 -6.68 -52.97 38.11
N VAL A 17 -6.51 -52.63 36.83
CA VAL A 17 -6.45 -51.25 36.37
C VAL A 17 -7.85 -50.69 36.57
N PHE A 18 -8.04 -49.89 37.63
CA PHE A 18 -9.20 -49.01 37.71
C PHE A 18 -9.04 -47.98 36.59
N ALA A 19 -9.94 -48.04 35.60
CA ALA A 19 -10.12 -46.95 34.66
C ALA A 19 -10.49 -45.70 35.46
N ALA A 20 -9.62 -44.68 35.43
CA ALA A 20 -9.99 -43.36 35.90
C ALA A 20 -11.18 -42.89 35.05
N GLN A 21 -12.24 -42.44 35.71
CA GLN A 21 -13.41 -41.87 35.06
C GLN A 21 -12.99 -40.52 34.45
N ASP A 22 -12.74 -40.49 33.14
CA ASP A 22 -12.15 -39.35 32.40
C ASP A 22 -13.09 -38.14 32.25
N SER A 23 -14.34 -38.22 32.72
CA SER A 23 -15.31 -37.13 32.56
C SER A 23 -15.40 -36.30 33.84
N VAL A 24 -15.07 -35.01 33.76
CA VAL A 24 -15.34 -34.05 34.84
C VAL A 24 -16.84 -34.03 35.13
N ILE A 25 -17.21 -34.14 36.40
CA ILE A 25 -18.61 -34.08 36.81
C ILE A 25 -19.04 -32.62 36.80
N VAL A 26 -19.72 -32.20 35.74
CA VAL A 26 -20.30 -30.85 35.60
C VAL A 26 -21.67 -30.80 36.32
N PRO A 27 -21.88 -29.87 37.26
CA PRO A 27 -23.19 -29.69 37.87
C PRO A 27 -24.24 -29.26 36.85
N ILE A 28 -25.48 -29.78 36.99
CA ILE A 28 -26.59 -29.59 36.03
C ILE A 28 -26.82 -28.13 35.64
N TYR A 29 -26.70 -27.20 36.59
CA TYR A 29 -26.94 -25.77 36.35
C TYR A 29 -25.82 -25.08 35.54
N ARG A 30 -24.63 -25.70 35.40
CA ARG A 30 -23.54 -25.22 34.51
C ARG A 30 -23.50 -25.92 33.16
N GLN A 31 -24.21 -27.05 33.01
CA GLN A 31 -24.25 -27.81 31.75
C GLN A 31 -24.62 -26.94 30.54
N LEU A 32 -25.55 -25.99 30.71
CA LEU A 32 -25.95 -25.06 29.65
C LEU A 32 -24.78 -24.26 29.05
N PHE A 33 -23.73 -23.96 29.84
CA PHE A 33 -22.58 -23.18 29.36
C PHE A 33 -21.60 -24.05 28.56
N HIS A 34 -21.41 -25.30 28.97
CA HIS A 34 -20.66 -26.31 28.20
C HIS A 34 -21.39 -26.58 26.87
N ASP A 35 -22.71 -26.79 26.90
CA ASP A 35 -23.52 -27.01 25.69
C ASP A 35 -23.42 -25.85 24.68
N LYS A 36 -23.25 -24.60 25.16
CA LYS A 36 -23.02 -23.44 24.30
C LYS A 36 -21.63 -23.44 23.66
N ILE A 37 -20.61 -23.86 24.39
CA ILE A 37 -19.24 -23.98 23.87
C ILE A 37 -19.20 -25.08 22.81
N ASP A 38 -19.77 -26.26 23.10
CA ASP A 38 -19.95 -27.35 22.15
C ASP A 38 -20.68 -26.89 20.88
N HIS A 39 -21.76 -26.13 21.04
CA HIS A 39 -22.49 -25.58 19.92
C HIS A 39 -21.60 -24.66 19.05
N GLU A 40 -20.80 -23.80 19.67
CA GLU A 40 -19.88 -22.93 18.95
C GLU A 40 -18.75 -23.70 18.25
N GLN A 41 -18.21 -24.77 18.85
CA GLN A 41 -17.25 -25.67 18.20
C GLN A 41 -17.85 -26.35 16.96
N ILE A 42 -19.10 -26.83 17.04
CA ILE A 42 -19.82 -27.39 15.88
C ILE A 42 -19.97 -26.34 14.78
N LEU A 43 -20.27 -25.08 15.14
CA LEU A 43 -20.37 -24.01 14.16
C LEU A 43 -19.02 -23.64 13.53
N LEU A 44 -17.90 -23.84 14.24
CA LEU A 44 -16.55 -23.65 13.72
C LEU A 44 -16.16 -24.75 12.73
N ASP A 45 -16.46 -26.01 13.05
CA ASP A 45 -16.30 -27.17 12.14
C ASP A 45 -17.04 -26.88 10.82
N GLN A 46 -18.28 -26.40 10.91
CA GLN A 46 -19.13 -26.06 9.77
C GLN A 46 -18.69 -24.84 8.94
N LEU A 47 -17.63 -24.12 9.30
CA LEU A 47 -17.19 -22.94 8.54
C LEU A 47 -16.68 -23.28 7.13
N ASP A 48 -16.18 -24.49 6.92
CA ASP A 48 -15.73 -24.96 5.61
C ASP A 48 -16.85 -25.65 4.80
N GLY A 49 -18.06 -25.69 5.35
CA GLY A 49 -19.23 -26.33 4.76
C GLY A 49 -19.38 -27.81 5.09
N LYS A 50 -18.53 -28.38 5.96
CA LYS A 50 -18.59 -29.78 6.39
C LYS A 50 -18.72 -29.89 7.91
N LYS A 51 -19.23 -31.03 8.38
CA LYS A 51 -19.24 -31.38 9.80
C LYS A 51 -18.48 -32.68 9.97
N ASP A 52 -17.16 -32.62 9.82
CA ASP A 52 -16.28 -33.78 9.82
C ASP A 52 -15.23 -33.75 10.95
N GLY A 53 -15.39 -32.82 11.90
CA GLY A 53 -14.47 -32.62 13.02
C GLY A 53 -13.16 -31.98 12.61
N ARG A 54 -13.09 -31.28 11.47
CA ARG A 54 -11.89 -30.61 10.97
C ARG A 54 -12.21 -29.19 10.53
N ILE A 55 -11.54 -28.23 11.15
CA ILE A 55 -11.73 -26.81 10.86
C ILE A 55 -10.78 -26.39 9.72
N SER A 56 -11.25 -26.47 8.47
CA SER A 56 -10.44 -26.20 7.26
C SER A 56 -10.56 -24.77 6.73
N LEU A 57 -9.86 -23.81 7.35
CA LEU A 57 -9.98 -22.38 7.02
C LEU A 57 -9.02 -21.88 5.93
N THR A 58 -8.02 -22.67 5.55
CA THR A 58 -6.98 -22.28 4.60
C THR A 58 -6.63 -23.39 3.62
N HIS A 59 -5.86 -23.07 2.57
CA HIS A 59 -5.29 -24.07 1.66
C HIS A 59 -4.08 -24.84 2.25
N LYS A 60 -3.62 -24.50 3.46
CA LYS A 60 -2.46 -25.11 4.11
C LYS A 60 -2.92 -26.15 5.14
N PRO A 61 -2.68 -27.46 4.90
CA PRO A 61 -3.13 -28.51 5.81
C PRO A 61 -2.60 -28.36 7.24
N GLU A 62 -1.34 -27.95 7.39
CA GLU A 62 -0.68 -27.75 8.70
C GLU A 62 -1.39 -26.68 9.55
N VAL A 63 -1.84 -25.59 8.92
CA VAL A 63 -2.58 -24.52 9.61
C VAL A 63 -3.94 -25.02 10.06
N ASN A 64 -4.65 -25.75 9.19
CA ASN A 64 -5.98 -26.28 9.52
C ASN A 64 -5.91 -27.32 10.64
N LEU A 65 -4.87 -28.16 10.66
CA LEU A 65 -4.63 -29.11 11.74
C LEU A 65 -4.40 -28.38 13.07
N ALA A 66 -3.52 -27.37 13.08
CA ALA A 66 -3.24 -26.58 14.26
C ALA A 66 -4.49 -25.83 14.78
N VAL A 67 -5.30 -25.27 13.86
CA VAL A 67 -6.57 -24.61 14.21
C VAL A 67 -7.55 -25.61 14.81
N THR A 68 -7.68 -26.80 14.22
CA THR A 68 -8.57 -27.85 14.73
C THR A 68 -8.17 -28.24 16.15
N GLU A 69 -6.90 -28.57 16.37
CA GLU A 69 -6.37 -28.99 17.68
C GLU A 69 -6.69 -27.97 18.78
N VAL A 70 -6.42 -26.69 18.54
CA VAL A 70 -6.58 -25.66 19.57
C VAL A 70 -8.02 -25.19 19.75
N MET A 71 -8.90 -25.34 18.75
CA MET A 71 -10.31 -24.93 18.84
C MET A 71 -11.23 -26.06 19.32
N THR A 72 -10.77 -27.31 19.31
CA THR A 72 -11.49 -28.45 19.88
C THR A 72 -10.85 -28.89 21.19
N ASN A 73 -9.68 -29.54 21.11
CA ASN A 73 -9.11 -30.25 22.25
C ASN A 73 -8.67 -29.27 23.33
N LYS A 74 -7.95 -28.21 22.95
CA LYS A 74 -7.48 -27.22 23.92
C LYS A 74 -8.62 -26.44 24.57
N ILE A 75 -9.74 -26.23 23.88
CA ILE A 75 -10.93 -25.58 24.45
C ILE A 75 -11.57 -26.49 25.51
N ASN A 76 -11.71 -27.78 25.21
CA ASN A 76 -12.25 -28.75 26.17
C ASN A 76 -11.35 -28.85 27.42
N GLU A 77 -10.02 -28.78 27.24
CA GLU A 77 -9.08 -28.69 28.36
C GLU A 77 -9.30 -27.43 29.22
N LEU A 78 -9.66 -26.29 28.62
CA LEU A 78 -9.97 -25.06 29.36
C LEU A 78 -11.29 -25.18 30.13
N GLU A 79 -12.30 -25.84 29.57
CA GLU A 79 -13.56 -26.13 30.29
C GLU A 79 -13.31 -27.02 31.51
N ASP A 80 -12.54 -28.09 31.32
CA ASP A 80 -12.08 -28.98 32.39
C ASP A 80 -11.26 -28.23 33.45
N PHE A 81 -10.39 -27.32 33.03
CA PHE A 81 -9.62 -26.47 33.92
C PHE A 81 -10.52 -25.61 34.79
N VAL A 82 -11.52 -24.94 34.21
CA VAL A 82 -12.46 -24.09 34.97
C VAL A 82 -13.23 -24.92 36.01
N GLU A 83 -13.63 -26.14 35.65
CA GLU A 83 -14.39 -27.00 36.55
C GLU A 83 -13.53 -27.60 37.68
N ARG A 84 -12.27 -27.92 37.41
CA ARG A 84 -11.33 -28.51 38.39
C ARG A 84 -10.57 -27.49 39.23
N ASN A 85 -10.54 -26.22 38.84
CA ASN A 85 -9.74 -25.20 39.53
C ASN A 85 -10.44 -24.71 40.82
N ASP A 86 -9.87 -25.08 41.96
CA ASP A 86 -10.36 -24.71 43.30
C ASP A 86 -10.22 -23.21 43.62
N SER A 87 -9.34 -22.49 42.89
CA SER A 87 -9.21 -21.03 43.03
C SER A 87 -10.42 -20.28 42.46
N ILE A 88 -11.20 -20.92 41.60
CA ILE A 88 -12.47 -20.40 41.07
C ILE A 88 -13.60 -20.89 41.99
N ALA A 89 -13.68 -20.30 43.18
CA ALA A 89 -14.46 -20.85 44.29
C ALA A 89 -15.98 -20.78 44.07
N THR A 90 -16.48 -19.75 43.39
CA THR A 90 -17.92 -19.54 43.27
C THR A 90 -18.47 -20.07 41.95
N ASN A 91 -19.73 -20.49 41.98
CA ASN A 91 -20.44 -20.88 40.75
C ASN A 91 -20.47 -19.75 39.71
N ASN A 92 -20.62 -18.50 40.15
CA ASN A 92 -20.71 -17.36 39.24
C ASN A 92 -19.36 -17.09 38.55
N GLU A 93 -18.24 -17.28 39.23
CA GLU A 93 -16.91 -17.16 38.61
C GLU A 93 -16.67 -18.28 37.59
N LYS A 94 -17.07 -19.53 37.90
CA LYS A 94 -17.00 -20.62 36.90
C LYS A 94 -17.83 -20.30 35.65
N ILE A 95 -19.05 -19.81 35.85
CA ILE A 95 -19.92 -19.36 34.75
C ILE A 95 -19.27 -18.21 33.95
N LYS A 96 -18.61 -17.26 34.62
CA LYS A 96 -17.89 -16.15 33.98
C LYS A 96 -16.81 -16.69 33.04
N TYR A 97 -15.95 -17.59 33.49
CA TYR A 97 -14.86 -18.13 32.66
C TYR A 97 -15.34 -19.04 31.53
N LEU A 98 -16.38 -19.86 31.75
CA LEU A 98 -17.03 -20.60 30.66
C LEU A 98 -17.61 -19.63 29.60
N THR A 99 -18.21 -18.52 30.04
CA THR A 99 -18.71 -17.48 29.12
C THR A 99 -17.58 -16.80 28.35
N TYR A 100 -16.39 -16.64 28.95
CA TYR A 100 -15.21 -16.13 28.27
C TYR A 100 -14.70 -17.11 27.19
N ILE A 101 -14.70 -18.41 27.47
CA ILE A 101 -14.36 -19.46 26.50
C ILE A 101 -15.35 -19.44 25.33
N GLU A 102 -16.66 -19.39 25.61
CA GLU A 102 -17.70 -19.24 24.58
C GLU A 102 -17.46 -17.98 23.72
N SER A 103 -17.12 -16.87 24.37
CA SER A 103 -16.86 -15.58 23.71
C SER A 103 -15.63 -15.62 22.81
N LEU A 104 -14.59 -16.38 23.18
CA LEU A 104 -13.41 -16.61 22.34
C LEU A 104 -13.79 -17.22 21.00
N LEU A 105 -14.57 -18.30 21.00
CA LEU A 105 -15.02 -18.99 19.79
C LEU A 105 -15.88 -18.07 18.91
N LYS A 106 -16.84 -17.38 19.52
CA LYS A 106 -17.73 -16.43 18.83
C LYS A 106 -16.96 -15.30 18.15
N LYS A 107 -16.03 -14.66 18.87
CA LYS A 107 -15.24 -13.54 18.35
C LYS A 107 -14.25 -14.00 17.28
N PHE A 108 -13.58 -15.14 17.47
CA PHE A 108 -12.73 -15.74 16.44
C PHE A 108 -13.52 -15.98 15.15
N LYS A 109 -14.68 -16.64 15.25
CA LYS A 109 -15.58 -16.91 14.11
C LYS A 109 -15.96 -15.63 13.37
N TYR A 110 -16.36 -14.60 14.12
CA TYR A 110 -16.72 -13.30 13.54
C TYR A 110 -15.54 -12.65 12.82
N SER A 111 -14.38 -12.54 13.49
CA SER A 111 -13.19 -11.90 12.93
C SER A 111 -12.61 -12.66 11.73
N TYR A 112 -12.76 -13.98 11.68
CA TYR A 112 -12.43 -14.76 10.49
C TYR A 112 -13.38 -14.42 9.33
N ARG A 113 -14.70 -14.42 9.56
CA ARG A 113 -15.70 -14.11 8.52
C ARG A 113 -15.57 -12.69 7.97
N SER A 114 -15.21 -11.73 8.82
CA SER A 114 -14.95 -10.34 8.40
C SER A 114 -13.57 -10.14 7.75
N LYS A 115 -12.76 -11.21 7.64
CA LYS A 115 -11.38 -11.18 7.12
C LYS A 115 -10.43 -10.29 7.94
N GLU A 116 -10.74 -10.07 9.20
CA GLU A 116 -9.92 -9.30 10.14
C GLU A 116 -8.89 -10.17 10.88
N PHE A 117 -9.04 -11.50 10.85
CA PHE A 117 -8.15 -12.43 11.53
C PHE A 117 -7.56 -13.47 10.56
N ASN A 118 -6.25 -13.67 10.62
CA ASN A 118 -5.56 -14.71 9.86
C ASN A 118 -5.52 -16.01 10.69
N PRO A 119 -6.11 -17.13 10.21
CA PRO A 119 -6.14 -18.41 10.92
C PRO A 119 -4.77 -18.97 11.34
N ALA A 120 -3.68 -18.54 10.71
CA ALA A 120 -2.34 -18.95 11.12
C ALA A 120 -1.98 -18.51 12.56
N PHE A 121 -2.64 -17.48 13.09
CA PHE A 121 -2.43 -16.98 14.45
C PHE A 121 -3.35 -17.63 15.50
N THR A 122 -4.19 -18.60 15.12
CA THR A 122 -5.15 -19.21 16.04
C THR A 122 -4.49 -19.88 17.26
N PRO A 123 -3.39 -20.66 17.11
CA PRO A 123 -2.72 -21.24 18.28
C PRO A 123 -2.22 -20.17 19.26
N GLN A 124 -1.64 -19.09 18.75
CA GLN A 124 -1.16 -17.98 19.56
C GLN A 124 -2.33 -17.24 20.26
N LEU A 125 -3.50 -17.14 19.62
CA LEU A 125 -4.70 -16.56 20.24
C LEU A 125 -5.15 -17.37 21.45
N VAL A 126 -5.26 -18.70 21.31
CA VAL A 126 -5.72 -19.59 22.39
C VAL A 126 -4.69 -19.63 23.53
N GLU A 127 -3.40 -19.70 23.21
CA GLU A 127 -2.32 -19.64 24.22
C GLU A 127 -2.36 -18.32 25.01
N ALA A 128 -2.52 -17.18 24.33
CA ALA A 128 -2.62 -15.88 25.00
C ALA A 128 -3.92 -15.76 25.81
N PHE A 129 -5.04 -16.32 25.34
CA PHE A 129 -6.29 -16.40 26.10
C PHE A 129 -6.09 -17.16 27.40
N GLU A 130 -5.50 -18.35 27.36
CA GLU A 130 -5.24 -19.18 28.55
C GLU A 130 -4.39 -18.43 29.58
N LYS A 131 -3.29 -17.81 29.13
CA LYS A 131 -2.42 -17.00 30.02
C LYS A 131 -3.15 -15.83 30.66
N ILE A 132 -3.96 -15.10 29.89
CA ILE A 132 -4.74 -13.99 30.42
C ILE A 132 -5.83 -14.49 31.37
N MET A 133 -6.48 -15.62 31.07
CA MET A 133 -7.49 -16.21 31.94
C MET A 133 -6.90 -16.61 33.30
N ILE A 134 -5.73 -17.26 33.31
CA ILE A 134 -5.01 -17.62 34.55
C ILE A 134 -4.63 -16.35 35.30
N ALA A 135 -4.06 -15.35 34.62
CA ALA A 135 -3.74 -14.07 35.23
C ALA A 135 -4.97 -13.38 35.82
N ASP A 136 -6.13 -13.41 35.15
CA ASP A 136 -7.37 -12.81 35.63
C ASP A 136 -7.90 -13.51 36.88
N ILE A 137 -7.81 -14.85 36.95
CA ILE A 137 -8.14 -15.64 38.16
C ILE A 137 -7.25 -15.20 39.33
N ASP A 138 -5.97 -14.99 39.08
CA ASP A 138 -5.00 -14.53 40.07
C ASP A 138 -5.07 -13.01 40.34
N SER A 139 -6.07 -12.30 39.78
CA SER A 139 -6.23 -10.84 39.87
C SER A 139 -5.01 -10.05 39.36
N LEU A 140 -4.28 -10.63 38.40
CA LEU A 140 -3.14 -10.05 37.72
C LEU A 140 -3.56 -9.34 36.43
N SER A 141 -2.73 -8.39 36.02
CA SER A 141 -2.94 -7.60 34.81
C SER A 141 -2.66 -8.40 33.53
N MET A 142 -3.56 -8.28 32.55
CA MET A 142 -3.38 -8.86 31.21
C MET A 142 -2.40 -8.10 30.30
N LEU A 143 -1.92 -6.93 30.75
CA LEU A 143 -1.14 -5.99 29.93
C LEU A 143 0.06 -6.64 29.24
N ALA A 144 0.84 -7.43 29.98
CA ALA A 144 2.06 -8.04 29.45
C ALA A 144 1.79 -9.00 28.28
N GLU A 145 0.64 -9.67 28.26
CA GLU A 145 0.25 -10.56 27.16
C GLU A 145 -0.29 -9.76 25.96
N ILE A 146 -1.03 -8.67 26.21
CA ILE A 146 -1.49 -7.75 25.16
C ILE A 146 -0.32 -7.02 24.47
N GLU A 147 0.73 -6.67 25.21
CA GLU A 147 1.94 -6.08 24.65
C GLU A 147 2.64 -7.01 23.65
N LYS A 148 2.72 -8.31 23.96
CA LYS A 148 3.31 -9.33 23.08
C LYS A 148 2.41 -9.69 21.90
N ALA A 149 1.10 -9.64 22.10
CA ALA A 149 0.12 -10.07 21.10
C ALA A 149 0.08 -9.14 19.86
N PRO A 150 -0.08 -9.69 18.64
CA PRO A 150 -0.48 -8.92 17.46
C PRO A 150 -1.82 -8.20 17.67
N TYR A 151 -2.06 -7.10 16.95
CA TYR A 151 -3.29 -6.30 17.08
C TYR A 151 -4.57 -7.15 16.98
N ALA A 152 -4.65 -8.06 16.00
CA ALA A 152 -5.84 -8.89 15.80
C ALA A 152 -6.15 -9.80 16.99
N ILE A 153 -5.11 -10.35 17.63
CA ILE A 153 -5.24 -11.17 18.86
C ILE A 153 -5.64 -10.26 20.02
N GLY A 154 -4.90 -9.18 20.25
CA GLY A 154 -5.14 -8.26 21.35
C GLY A 154 -6.54 -7.64 21.33
N LYS A 155 -7.10 -7.37 20.13
CA LYS A 155 -8.48 -6.89 19.96
C LYS A 155 -9.49 -7.87 20.52
N ILE A 156 -9.40 -9.15 20.14
CA ILE A 156 -10.31 -10.19 20.62
C ILE A 156 -10.19 -10.34 22.14
N LEU A 157 -8.96 -10.46 22.66
CA LEU A 157 -8.73 -10.72 24.08
C LEU A 157 -9.17 -9.55 24.96
N THR A 158 -8.86 -8.31 24.58
CA THR A 158 -9.26 -7.11 25.35
C THR A 158 -10.79 -6.97 25.41
N GLU A 159 -11.52 -7.36 24.36
CA GLU A 159 -12.99 -7.34 24.38
C GLU A 159 -13.60 -8.45 25.26
N ILE A 160 -12.90 -9.56 25.48
CA ILE A 160 -13.37 -10.64 26.36
C ILE A 160 -13.11 -10.28 27.82
N PHE A 161 -11.88 -9.86 28.13
CA PHE A 161 -11.42 -9.55 29.49
C PHE A 161 -11.64 -8.07 29.84
N ALA A 162 -12.85 -7.55 29.59
CA ALA A 162 -13.18 -6.15 29.80
C ALA A 162 -13.15 -5.71 31.29
N GLU A 163 -13.23 -6.67 32.21
CA GLU A 163 -13.21 -6.45 33.66
C GLU A 163 -11.81 -6.63 34.28
N ASN A 164 -10.80 -7.05 33.51
CA ASN A 164 -9.46 -7.32 34.04
C ASN A 164 -8.78 -6.03 34.52
N THR A 165 -7.96 -6.12 35.58
CA THR A 165 -7.22 -4.99 36.17
C THR A 165 -6.35 -4.23 35.15
N GLY A 166 -5.84 -4.93 34.13
CA GLY A 166 -5.02 -4.36 33.06
C GLY A 166 -5.79 -3.77 31.87
N TYR A 167 -7.13 -3.77 31.88
CA TYR A 167 -7.96 -3.41 30.73
C TYR A 167 -7.69 -2.03 30.14
N THR A 168 -7.67 -1.00 30.98
CA THR A 168 -7.49 0.39 30.54
C THR A 168 -6.14 0.60 29.84
N GLU A 169 -5.05 0.12 30.42
CA GLU A 169 -3.71 0.24 29.83
C GLU A 169 -3.57 -0.64 28.58
N SER A 170 -4.17 -1.83 28.58
CA SER A 170 -4.19 -2.72 27.40
C SER A 170 -4.89 -2.07 26.21
N LYS A 171 -5.98 -1.33 26.42
CA LYS A 171 -6.65 -0.57 25.36
C LYS A 171 -5.75 0.50 24.75
N LYS A 172 -4.91 1.16 25.54
CA LYS A 172 -3.95 2.16 25.04
C LYS A 172 -2.90 1.50 24.16
N ILE A 173 -2.30 0.39 24.60
CA ILE A 173 -1.35 -0.39 23.81
C ILE A 173 -2.00 -0.89 22.51
N LEU A 174 -3.23 -1.41 22.60
CA LEU A 174 -3.97 -1.87 21.43
C LEU A 174 -4.23 -0.72 20.44
N TYR A 175 -4.54 0.47 20.94
CA TYR A 175 -4.71 1.65 20.10
C TYR A 175 -3.41 2.08 19.42
N LEU A 176 -2.26 2.01 20.08
CA LEU A 176 -0.95 2.26 19.45
C LEU A 176 -0.66 1.26 18.34
N LYS A 177 -0.96 -0.03 18.55
CA LYS A 177 -0.86 -1.06 17.50
C LYS A 177 -1.81 -0.76 16.33
N TYR A 178 -3.05 -0.34 16.61
CA TYR A 178 -4.00 0.10 15.59
C TYR A 178 -3.48 1.28 14.78
N ALA A 179 -2.99 2.32 15.44
CA ALA A 179 -2.46 3.53 14.82
C ALA A 179 -1.25 3.22 13.92
N THR A 180 -0.43 2.23 14.29
CA THR A 180 0.70 1.76 13.47
C THR A 180 0.23 1.09 12.18
N LEU A 181 -0.84 0.29 12.25
CA LEU A 181 -1.40 -0.42 11.08
C LEU A 181 -2.23 0.49 10.18
N TYR A 182 -2.92 1.47 10.76
CA TYR A 182 -3.87 2.34 10.06
C TYR A 182 -3.61 3.83 10.36
N PRO A 183 -2.42 4.36 10.03
CA PRO A 183 -2.04 5.70 10.45
C PRO A 183 -2.92 6.80 9.83
N ALA A 184 -3.52 6.56 8.66
CA ALA A 184 -4.49 7.46 8.04
C ALA A 184 -5.83 7.59 8.82
N LYS A 185 -6.12 6.68 9.76
CA LYS A 185 -7.36 6.68 10.57
C LYS A 185 -7.16 7.26 11.98
N ILE A 186 -5.94 7.67 12.32
CA ILE A 186 -5.61 8.18 13.66
C ILE A 186 -6.53 9.34 14.04
N LEU A 187 -6.60 10.40 13.22
CA LEU A 187 -7.38 11.60 13.54
C LEU A 187 -8.89 11.32 13.64
N GLN A 188 -9.39 10.24 13.04
CA GLN A 188 -10.80 9.83 13.13
C GLN A 188 -11.12 9.06 14.42
N THR A 189 -10.10 8.53 15.10
CA THR A 189 -10.27 7.54 16.18
C THR A 189 -9.55 7.91 17.48
N ILE A 190 -8.74 8.98 17.48
CA ILE A 190 -7.91 9.40 18.62
C ILE A 190 -8.69 10.08 19.73
N GLU A 191 -9.94 10.46 19.49
CA GLU A 191 -10.74 11.25 20.44
C GLU A 191 -10.77 10.69 21.87
N PRO A 192 -10.94 9.38 22.12
CA PRO A 192 -10.90 8.80 23.46
C PRO A 192 -9.54 8.89 24.15
N TYR A 193 -8.48 9.14 23.39
CA TYR A 193 -7.09 9.13 23.85
C TYR A 193 -6.43 10.51 23.77
N VAL A 194 -7.20 11.58 23.56
CA VAL A 194 -6.64 12.95 23.41
C VAL A 194 -5.85 13.42 24.64
N ASN A 195 -6.08 12.86 25.83
CA ASN A 195 -5.35 13.25 27.04
C ASN A 195 -4.17 12.32 27.35
N GLU A 196 -3.95 11.29 26.54
CA GLU A 196 -2.83 10.37 26.74
C GLU A 196 -1.50 10.99 26.27
N PRO A 197 -0.36 10.63 26.91
CA PRO A 197 0.95 11.19 26.56
C PRO A 197 1.38 10.98 25.11
N PHE A 198 0.89 9.92 24.46
CA PHE A 198 1.21 9.61 23.06
C PHE A 198 0.37 10.39 22.04
N ALA A 199 -0.70 11.09 22.46
CA ALA A 199 -1.67 11.68 21.54
C ALA A 199 -1.02 12.67 20.55
N ASP A 200 -0.16 13.55 21.07
CA ASP A 200 0.54 14.54 20.27
C ASP A 200 1.49 13.89 19.24
N SER A 201 2.10 12.76 19.60
CA SER A 201 2.97 11.99 18.68
C SER A 201 2.17 11.34 17.56
N LEU A 202 0.98 10.82 17.86
CA LEU A 202 0.09 10.25 16.86
C LEU A 202 -0.45 11.32 15.89
N VAL A 203 -0.71 12.53 16.36
CA VAL A 203 -1.06 13.67 15.50
C VAL A 203 0.08 13.98 14.52
N VAL A 204 1.33 13.96 14.97
CA VAL A 204 2.50 14.16 14.10
C VAL A 204 2.61 13.06 13.04
N LEU A 205 2.43 11.79 13.41
CA LEU A 205 2.42 10.68 12.47
C LEU A 205 1.32 10.85 11.41
N SER A 206 0.11 11.23 11.81
CA SER A 206 -0.97 11.49 10.86
C SER A 206 -0.68 12.71 9.99
N CYS A 207 0.00 13.73 10.53
CA CYS A 207 0.36 14.94 9.82
C CYS A 207 1.35 14.67 8.69
N LEU A 208 2.38 13.84 8.94
CA LEU A 208 3.36 13.46 7.91
C LEU A 208 2.71 12.77 6.70
N LEU A 209 1.62 12.04 6.91
CA LEU A 209 0.88 11.36 5.84
C LEU A 209 -0.11 12.27 5.12
N ASN A 210 -0.83 13.11 5.88
CA ASN A 210 -1.85 13.99 5.32
C ASN A 210 -1.89 15.33 6.07
N PRO A 211 -1.01 16.28 5.70
CA PRO A 211 -0.98 17.62 6.29
C PRO A 211 -2.32 18.34 6.19
N THR A 212 -3.09 18.10 5.12
CA THR A 212 -4.39 18.76 4.87
C THR A 212 -5.43 18.39 5.93
N ALA A 213 -5.36 17.17 6.50
CA ALA A 213 -6.25 16.78 7.59
C ALA A 213 -6.05 17.65 8.83
N ILE A 214 -4.79 18.00 9.15
CA ILE A 214 -4.46 18.92 10.25
C ILE A 214 -5.00 20.31 9.98
N TYR A 215 -4.88 20.81 8.75
CA TYR A 215 -5.48 22.10 8.36
C TYR A 215 -6.99 22.12 8.55
N ASN A 216 -7.70 21.09 8.09
CA ASN A 216 -9.15 21.01 8.21
C ASN A 216 -9.59 21.02 9.68
N ILE A 217 -8.89 20.27 10.55
CA ILE A 217 -9.16 20.25 12.00
C ILE A 217 -8.86 21.61 12.63
N SER A 218 -7.81 22.29 12.16
CA SER A 218 -7.40 23.60 12.69
C SER A 218 -8.46 24.69 12.48
N GLN A 219 -9.38 24.50 11.52
CA GLN A 219 -10.52 25.41 11.29
C GLN A 219 -11.56 25.39 12.42
N ALA A 220 -11.56 24.36 13.29
CA ALA A 220 -12.50 24.21 14.40
C ALA A 220 -11.76 24.16 15.75
N PRO A 221 -11.13 25.26 16.20
CA PRO A 221 -10.26 25.28 17.39
C PRO A 221 -10.97 24.88 18.70
N GLY A 222 -12.29 25.08 18.80
CA GLY A 222 -13.09 24.69 19.98
C GLY A 222 -13.48 23.21 20.03
N SER A 223 -13.21 22.42 18.98
CA SER A 223 -13.47 20.98 19.00
C SER A 223 -12.41 20.21 19.79
N THR A 224 -12.72 19.00 20.25
CA THR A 224 -11.77 18.12 20.96
C THR A 224 -10.47 17.95 20.16
N LEU A 225 -10.59 17.66 18.86
CA LEU A 225 -9.45 17.50 17.95
C LEU A 225 -8.77 18.83 17.63
N GLY A 226 -9.52 19.92 17.53
CA GLY A 226 -8.99 21.27 17.37
C GLY A 226 -8.05 21.62 18.52
N MET A 227 -8.51 21.46 19.77
CA MET A 227 -7.68 21.69 20.95
C MET A 227 -6.43 20.81 20.97
N LEU A 228 -6.55 19.53 20.59
CA LEU A 228 -5.42 18.59 20.48
C LEU A 228 -4.39 19.05 19.42
N VAL A 229 -4.83 19.54 18.27
CA VAL A 229 -3.94 20.02 17.21
C VAL A 229 -3.28 21.34 17.61
N HIS A 230 -4.04 22.29 18.16
CA HIS A 230 -3.54 23.62 18.54
C HIS A 230 -2.55 23.59 19.71
N ARG A 231 -2.69 22.64 20.65
CA ARG A 231 -1.73 22.49 21.76
C ARG A 231 -0.42 21.79 21.36
N ASN A 232 -0.39 21.12 20.21
CA ASN A 232 0.73 20.29 19.81
C ASN A 232 1.98 21.16 19.58
N ASN A 233 3.10 20.77 20.18
CA ASN A 233 4.33 21.55 20.14
C ASN A 233 5.25 21.24 18.94
N ASN A 234 4.90 20.26 18.12
CA ASN A 234 5.71 19.86 16.97
C ASN A 234 5.78 20.99 15.91
N PRO A 235 6.97 21.31 15.36
CA PRO A 235 7.14 22.40 14.39
C PRO A 235 6.26 22.28 13.14
N LEU A 236 6.09 21.07 12.60
CA LEU A 236 5.27 20.82 11.41
C LEU A 236 3.79 21.11 11.70
N VAL A 237 3.27 20.60 12.81
CA VAL A 237 1.87 20.82 13.22
C VAL A 237 1.63 22.31 13.48
N LYS A 238 2.52 22.97 14.23
CA LYS A 238 2.45 24.41 14.47
C LYS A 238 2.46 25.24 13.18
N ALA A 239 3.34 24.91 12.23
CA ALA A 239 3.40 25.62 10.97
C ALA A 239 2.09 25.52 10.18
N ILE A 240 1.44 24.34 10.17
CA ILE A 240 0.14 24.16 9.52
C ILE A 240 -0.95 24.95 10.24
N VAL A 241 -0.96 24.94 11.57
CA VAL A 241 -1.92 25.71 12.39
C VAL A 241 -1.77 27.21 12.16
N GLU A 242 -0.54 27.73 12.08
CA GLU A 242 -0.32 29.14 11.75
C GLU A 242 -0.69 29.44 10.29
N LEU A 243 -0.33 28.55 9.37
CA LEU A 243 -0.69 28.67 7.97
C LEU A 243 -2.21 28.66 7.76
N SER A 244 -2.95 27.93 8.59
CA SER A 244 -4.40 27.82 8.48
C SER A 244 -5.14 29.13 8.75
N LYS A 245 -4.47 30.11 9.36
CA LYS A 245 -4.97 31.47 9.59
C LYS A 245 -4.76 32.39 8.39
N THR A 246 -3.94 31.98 7.41
CA THR A 246 -3.59 32.77 6.24
C THR A 246 -4.66 32.63 5.16
N PRO A 247 -5.07 33.72 4.48
CA PRO A 247 -5.93 33.63 3.30
C PRO A 247 -5.34 32.70 2.24
N ASN A 248 -6.18 31.90 1.58
CA ASN A 248 -5.75 30.93 0.57
C ASN A 248 -4.71 29.91 1.07
N ALA A 249 -4.72 29.55 2.36
CA ALA A 249 -3.75 28.66 3.01
C ALA A 249 -3.39 27.40 2.19
N LEU A 250 -4.37 26.76 1.54
CA LEU A 250 -4.16 25.56 0.73
C LEU A 250 -3.25 25.77 -0.50
N LEU A 251 -3.07 27.02 -0.97
CA LEU A 251 -2.12 27.35 -2.04
C LEU A 251 -0.67 27.45 -1.52
N TYR A 252 -0.42 27.33 -0.22
CA TYR A 252 0.93 27.28 0.33
C TYR A 252 1.40 25.84 0.62
N PHE A 253 0.47 24.88 0.65
CA PHE A 253 0.73 23.47 0.96
C PHE A 253 1.78 22.79 0.08
N PRO A 254 1.79 23.02 -1.25
CA PRO A 254 2.85 22.50 -2.13
C PRO A 254 4.27 22.87 -1.69
N PHE A 255 4.42 23.96 -0.92
CA PHE A 255 5.69 24.53 -0.48
C PHE A 255 5.95 24.31 1.01
N LEU A 256 5.16 23.47 1.69
CA LEU A 256 5.23 23.29 3.14
C LEU A 256 6.62 22.82 3.61
N ASP A 257 7.26 21.90 2.89
CA ASP A 257 8.62 21.44 3.19
C ASP A 257 9.64 22.60 3.11
N ASP A 258 9.57 23.41 2.05
CA ASP A 258 10.44 24.58 1.87
C ASP A 258 10.17 25.66 2.94
N ILE A 259 8.91 25.88 3.32
CA ILE A 259 8.54 26.82 4.38
C ILE A 259 9.13 26.37 5.72
N LEU A 260 9.00 25.08 6.05
CA LEU A 260 9.52 24.50 7.29
C LEU A 260 11.04 24.53 7.37
N LYS A 261 11.72 24.35 6.24
CA LYS A 261 13.18 24.42 6.14
C LYS A 261 13.71 25.85 6.03
N GLY A 262 12.83 26.85 5.90
CA GLY A 262 13.22 28.25 5.71
C GLY A 262 13.75 28.58 4.33
N ASN A 263 13.60 27.68 3.34
CA ASN A 263 14.00 27.91 1.95
C ASN A 263 13.07 28.91 1.24
N LYS A 264 11.82 29.01 1.70
CA LYS A 264 10.82 29.96 1.22
C LYS A 264 10.05 30.54 2.40
N THR A 265 9.68 31.81 2.32
CA THR A 265 8.78 32.44 3.29
C THR A 265 7.36 32.50 2.76
N ILE A 266 6.38 32.70 3.66
CA ILE A 266 4.99 32.97 3.26
C ILE A 266 4.90 34.21 2.38
N GLU A 267 5.68 35.25 2.65
CA GLU A 267 5.70 36.47 1.85
C GLU A 267 6.22 36.23 0.42
N ASP A 268 7.22 35.36 0.25
CA ASP A 268 7.74 35.00 -1.08
C ASP A 268 6.68 34.36 -1.98
N ILE A 269 5.75 33.62 -1.38
CA ILE A 269 4.68 32.90 -2.08
C ILE A 269 3.45 33.79 -2.22
N ARG A 270 3.16 34.66 -1.24
CA ARG A 270 1.98 35.55 -1.23
C ARG A 270 1.87 36.40 -2.48
N LYS A 271 2.98 36.84 -3.07
CA LYS A 271 3.00 37.61 -4.32
C LYS A 271 2.35 36.91 -5.51
N TYR A 272 2.26 35.57 -5.47
CA TYR A 272 1.56 34.77 -6.49
C TYR A 272 0.15 34.37 -6.05
N VAL A 273 -0.04 34.15 -4.75
CA VAL A 273 -1.30 33.62 -4.19
C VAL A 273 -2.35 34.72 -3.94
N GLY A 274 -1.91 35.96 -3.78
CA GLY A 274 -2.78 37.10 -3.49
C GLY A 274 -3.38 37.06 -2.07
N THR A 275 -4.31 37.98 -1.82
CA THR A 275 -5.09 38.05 -0.57
C THR A 275 -6.55 37.80 -0.91
N GLY A 276 -7.00 36.54 -0.83
CA GLY A 276 -8.33 36.15 -1.30
C GLY A 276 -8.38 36.09 -2.82
N GLU A 277 -9.38 36.72 -3.45
CA GLU A 277 -9.54 36.72 -4.92
C GLU A 277 -8.68 37.77 -5.63
N VAL A 278 -8.13 38.74 -4.89
CA VAL A 278 -7.36 39.85 -5.45
C VAL A 278 -5.86 39.50 -5.45
N GLY A 279 -5.21 39.69 -6.60
CA GLY A 279 -3.76 39.57 -6.74
C GLY A 279 -3.24 38.15 -6.97
N TYR A 280 -4.10 37.19 -7.32
CA TYR A 280 -3.67 35.84 -7.70
C TYR A 280 -3.03 35.84 -9.11
N ASP A 281 -1.73 35.57 -9.17
CA ASP A 281 -0.98 35.34 -10.41
C ASP A 281 -0.93 33.84 -10.72
N SER A 282 -1.91 33.37 -11.47
CA SER A 282 -2.03 31.95 -11.86
C SER A 282 -0.84 31.42 -12.65
N ILE A 283 -0.21 32.26 -13.48
CA ILE A 283 0.93 31.88 -14.31
C ILE A 283 2.18 31.77 -13.44
N GLY A 284 2.47 32.80 -12.64
CA GLY A 284 3.61 32.80 -11.73
C GLY A 284 3.52 31.69 -10.69
N TYR A 285 2.31 31.45 -10.16
CA TYR A 285 2.05 30.35 -9.24
C TYR A 285 2.31 28.98 -9.88
N PHE A 286 1.82 28.74 -11.10
CA PHE A 286 2.08 27.49 -11.82
C PHE A 286 3.58 27.26 -12.04
N LYS A 287 4.31 28.29 -12.47
CA LYS A 287 5.78 28.22 -12.64
C LYS A 287 6.49 27.92 -11.33
N LEU A 288 6.02 28.48 -10.22
CA LEU A 288 6.57 28.19 -8.89
C LEU A 288 6.34 26.71 -8.51
N LEU A 289 5.17 26.14 -8.81
CA LEU A 289 4.91 24.71 -8.62
C LEU A 289 5.85 23.85 -9.47
N VAL A 290 6.03 24.18 -10.75
CA VAL A 290 6.95 23.46 -11.65
C VAL A 290 8.38 23.46 -11.09
N GLN A 291 8.89 24.62 -10.68
CA GLN A 291 10.24 24.70 -10.11
C GLN A 291 10.37 23.90 -8.80
N THR A 292 9.31 23.90 -7.99
CA THR A 292 9.29 23.14 -6.74
C THR A 292 9.29 21.64 -7.01
N GLU A 293 8.55 21.17 -8.01
CA GLU A 293 8.54 19.74 -8.42
C GLU A 293 9.92 19.27 -8.85
N ILE A 294 10.60 20.05 -9.69
CA ILE A 294 11.96 19.75 -10.14
C ILE A 294 12.91 19.63 -8.95
N ASN A 295 12.88 20.61 -8.03
CA ASN A 295 13.74 20.62 -6.85
C ASN A 295 13.44 19.46 -5.91
N TYR A 296 12.16 19.13 -5.72
CA TYR A 296 11.71 18.06 -4.84
C TYR A 296 12.06 16.68 -5.41
N PHE A 297 11.84 16.47 -6.70
CA PHE A 297 12.20 15.23 -7.37
C PHE A 297 13.72 15.00 -7.41
N ALA A 298 14.52 16.07 -7.57
CA ALA A 298 15.97 16.00 -7.46
C ALA A 298 16.44 15.43 -6.10
N ARG A 299 15.75 15.80 -5.01
CA ARG A 299 16.05 15.29 -3.66
C ARG A 299 15.70 13.81 -3.52
N MET A 300 14.57 13.37 -4.08
CA MET A 300 14.16 11.96 -4.05
C MET A 300 15.09 11.04 -4.83
N THR A 301 15.69 11.55 -5.90
CA THR A 301 16.66 10.82 -6.74
C THR A 301 18.10 10.93 -6.24
N SER A 302 18.35 11.78 -5.24
CA SER A 302 19.65 11.89 -4.58
C SER A 302 19.98 10.65 -3.73
N VAL A 303 21.24 10.50 -3.35
CA VAL A 303 21.71 9.41 -2.46
C VAL A 303 20.93 9.37 -1.14
N ALA A 304 20.51 10.53 -0.63
CA ALA A 304 19.78 10.65 0.63
C ALA A 304 18.32 10.15 0.54
N LYS A 305 17.75 10.06 -0.66
CA LYS A 305 16.35 9.65 -0.91
C LYS A 305 15.33 10.36 -0.01
N ASP A 306 15.54 11.64 0.21
CA ASP A 306 14.70 12.49 1.06
C ASP A 306 13.35 12.76 0.37
N THR A 307 12.25 12.41 1.02
CA THR A 307 10.89 12.65 0.51
C THR A 307 10.33 13.93 1.11
N PRO A 308 10.06 14.96 0.29
CA PRO A 308 9.54 16.23 0.78
C PRO A 308 8.12 16.11 1.37
N ILE A 309 7.86 16.88 2.43
CA ILE A 309 6.53 16.99 3.04
C ILE A 309 5.54 17.61 2.04
N ALA A 310 4.31 17.08 2.01
CA ALA A 310 3.21 17.55 1.16
C ALA A 310 3.52 17.52 -0.36
N MET A 311 4.46 16.69 -0.81
CA MET A 311 4.65 16.45 -2.25
C MET A 311 3.46 15.68 -2.85
N PHE A 312 2.96 14.70 -2.09
CA PHE A 312 1.82 13.84 -2.46
C PHE A 312 0.63 14.09 -1.53
N GLY A 313 -0.51 13.51 -1.92
CA GLY A 313 -1.75 13.57 -1.14
C GLY A 313 -2.56 14.85 -1.35
N PRO A 314 -3.67 15.01 -0.61
CA PRO A 314 -4.62 16.10 -0.77
C PRO A 314 -3.96 17.48 -0.65
N ASN A 315 -4.17 18.36 -1.63
CA ASN A 315 -3.53 19.68 -1.78
C ASN A 315 -1.99 19.67 -1.81
N GLY A 316 -1.38 18.49 -2.00
CA GLY A 316 0.05 18.39 -2.19
C GLY A 316 0.52 18.95 -3.53
N LEU A 317 1.83 19.02 -3.70
CA LEU A 317 2.48 19.61 -4.87
C LEU A 317 1.98 19.03 -6.20
N ARG A 318 2.00 17.71 -6.37
CA ARG A 318 1.62 17.07 -7.64
C ARG A 318 0.14 17.23 -7.96
N GLU A 319 -0.74 17.15 -6.96
CA GLU A 319 -2.17 17.37 -7.16
C GLU A 319 -2.44 18.83 -7.55
N LYS A 320 -1.83 19.78 -6.85
CA LYS A 320 -2.01 21.21 -7.16
C LYS A 320 -1.41 21.57 -8.51
N LEU A 321 -0.24 21.03 -8.85
CA LEU A 321 0.39 21.20 -10.16
C LEU A 321 -0.52 20.68 -11.27
N LYS A 322 -1.15 19.52 -11.06
CA LYS A 322 -2.14 18.98 -12.00
C LYS A 322 -3.37 19.86 -12.14
N GLU A 323 -4.00 20.20 -11.01
CA GLU A 323 -5.17 21.06 -10.97
C GLU A 323 -4.93 22.38 -11.72
N LYS A 324 -3.79 23.03 -11.46
CA LYS A 324 -3.47 24.33 -12.09
C LYS A 324 -3.06 24.20 -13.55
N ALA A 325 -2.38 23.12 -13.95
CA ALA A 325 -2.12 22.83 -15.36
C ALA A 325 -3.43 22.74 -16.15
N ILE A 326 -4.39 21.97 -15.63
CA ILE A 326 -5.67 21.75 -16.28
C ILE A 326 -6.48 23.05 -16.32
N GLN A 327 -6.70 23.65 -15.15
CA GLN A 327 -7.56 24.81 -14.98
C GLN A 327 -7.10 26.02 -15.81
N HIS A 328 -5.81 26.33 -15.82
CA HIS A 328 -5.31 27.59 -16.37
C HIS A 328 -4.74 27.48 -17.78
N PHE A 329 -4.44 26.27 -18.26
CA PHE A 329 -3.80 26.09 -19.57
C PHE A 329 -4.54 25.10 -20.46
N VAL A 330 -4.75 23.86 -20.00
CA VAL A 330 -5.35 22.80 -20.83
C VAL A 330 -6.80 23.11 -21.18
N THR A 331 -7.63 23.45 -20.19
CA THR A 331 -9.03 23.78 -20.41
C THR A 331 -9.19 24.95 -21.39
N PRO A 332 -8.51 26.11 -21.20
CA PRO A 332 -8.59 27.21 -22.15
C PRO A 332 -8.18 26.86 -23.60
N ILE A 333 -7.09 26.11 -23.81
CA ILE A 333 -6.68 25.74 -25.19
C ILE A 333 -7.59 24.69 -25.83
N ASN A 334 -8.24 23.86 -25.02
CA ASN A 334 -9.24 22.90 -25.46
C ASN A 334 -10.56 23.58 -25.82
N GLU A 335 -11.04 24.53 -25.01
CA GLU A 335 -12.26 25.28 -25.31
C GLU A 335 -12.15 26.05 -26.64
N LEU A 336 -10.95 26.50 -26.97
CA LEU A 336 -10.65 27.21 -28.21
C LEU A 336 -10.27 26.28 -29.37
N HIS A 337 -10.56 24.96 -29.29
CA HIS A 337 -10.06 23.98 -30.26
C HIS A 337 -10.55 24.15 -31.70
N ASP A 338 -11.72 24.76 -31.88
CA ASP A 338 -12.32 25.04 -33.19
C ASP A 338 -11.83 26.36 -33.82
N LEU A 339 -11.10 27.19 -33.06
CA LEU A 339 -10.55 28.43 -33.60
C LEU A 339 -9.40 28.15 -34.57
N SER A 340 -9.55 28.64 -35.80
CA SER A 340 -8.53 28.52 -36.85
C SER A 340 -7.25 29.31 -36.54
N ASN A 341 -7.35 30.42 -35.79
CA ASN A 341 -6.19 31.21 -35.38
C ASN A 341 -5.45 30.54 -34.22
N ILE A 342 -4.40 29.80 -34.54
CA ILE A 342 -3.58 29.04 -33.58
C ILE A 342 -2.97 29.96 -32.50
N ASN A 343 -2.58 31.19 -32.82
CA ASN A 343 -2.00 32.12 -31.84
C ASN A 343 -3.02 32.54 -30.79
N MET A 344 -4.27 32.79 -31.20
CA MET A 344 -5.35 33.08 -30.25
C MET A 344 -5.73 31.86 -29.44
N ARG A 345 -5.87 30.69 -30.08
CA ARG A 345 -6.18 29.42 -29.42
C ARG A 345 -5.19 29.09 -28.31
N MET A 346 -3.89 29.25 -28.60
CA MET A 346 -2.82 28.84 -27.70
C MET A 346 -2.36 29.97 -26.76
N LYS A 347 -3.04 31.12 -26.76
CA LYS A 347 -2.64 32.33 -26.02
C LYS A 347 -2.37 32.08 -24.53
N ALA A 348 -3.16 31.21 -23.89
CA ALA A 348 -2.96 30.85 -22.48
C ALA A 348 -1.54 30.28 -22.18
N THR A 349 -0.89 29.69 -23.18
CA THR A 349 0.44 29.08 -23.07
C THR A 349 1.58 30.01 -23.49
N ASP A 350 1.30 31.25 -23.93
CA ASP A 350 2.31 32.18 -24.45
C ASP A 350 3.40 32.50 -23.43
N SER A 351 3.07 32.53 -22.15
CA SER A 351 4.01 32.85 -21.07
C SER A 351 4.86 31.66 -20.60
N LEU A 352 4.57 30.43 -21.05
CA LEU A 352 5.18 29.20 -20.54
C LEU A 352 6.52 28.87 -21.20
N SER A 353 7.53 28.50 -20.42
CA SER A 353 8.80 27.98 -20.93
C SER A 353 8.65 26.56 -21.49
N ALA A 354 9.71 26.01 -22.11
CA ALA A 354 9.71 24.61 -22.54
C ALA A 354 9.46 23.65 -21.36
N VAL A 355 10.05 23.95 -20.19
CA VAL A 355 9.88 23.15 -18.97
C VAL A 355 8.44 23.25 -18.45
N ASP A 356 7.87 24.45 -18.43
CA ASP A 356 6.47 24.62 -18.01
C ASP A 356 5.50 23.87 -18.94
N LEU A 357 5.75 23.93 -20.26
CA LEU A 357 4.97 23.20 -21.26
C LEU A 357 5.10 21.69 -21.12
N TYR A 358 6.29 21.19 -20.76
CA TYR A 358 6.53 19.78 -20.46
C TYR A 358 5.61 19.30 -19.33
N PHE A 359 5.64 19.96 -18.17
CA PHE A 359 4.78 19.60 -17.04
C PHE A 359 3.29 19.83 -17.35
N MET A 360 2.92 20.91 -18.04
CA MET A 360 1.53 21.17 -18.41
C MET A 360 0.94 20.06 -19.28
N MET A 361 1.68 19.57 -20.29
CA MET A 361 1.24 18.45 -21.12
C MET A 361 1.10 17.17 -20.30
N ILE A 362 2.10 16.83 -19.48
CA ILE A 362 2.12 15.63 -18.63
C ILE A 362 0.96 15.60 -17.64
N MET A 363 0.71 16.72 -16.99
CA MET A 363 -0.36 16.84 -16.00
C MET A 363 -1.74 16.79 -16.65
N GLY A 364 -1.85 17.27 -17.89
CA GLY A 364 -3.07 17.23 -18.70
C GLY A 364 -3.29 15.94 -19.49
N GLU A 365 -2.51 14.87 -19.27
CA GLU A 365 -2.55 13.63 -20.09
C GLU A 365 -3.98 13.14 -20.40
N ASN A 366 -4.86 13.14 -19.40
CA ASN A 366 -6.21 12.61 -19.52
C ASN A 366 -7.22 13.61 -20.10
N ASP A 367 -6.87 14.90 -20.13
CA ASP A 367 -7.80 16.00 -20.39
C ASP A 367 -7.45 16.75 -21.69
N ILE A 368 -6.21 16.63 -22.18
CA ILE A 368 -5.73 17.39 -23.34
C ILE A 368 -6.22 16.78 -24.67
N TYR A 369 -6.82 17.60 -25.53
CA TYR A 369 -7.26 17.15 -26.85
C TYR A 369 -6.07 16.91 -27.79
N THR A 370 -6.24 16.01 -28.76
CA THR A 370 -5.22 15.67 -29.76
C THR A 370 -4.62 16.89 -30.45
N SER A 371 -5.44 17.83 -30.90
CA SER A 371 -4.96 19.05 -31.56
C SER A 371 -4.26 20.00 -30.58
N SER A 372 -4.78 20.12 -29.36
CA SER A 372 -4.19 20.94 -28.29
C SER A 372 -2.80 20.43 -27.91
N PHE A 373 -2.63 19.11 -27.73
CA PHE A 373 -1.32 18.51 -27.47
C PHE A 373 -0.35 18.80 -28.61
N LYS A 374 -0.75 18.58 -29.88
CA LYS A 374 0.13 18.80 -31.03
C LYS A 374 0.62 20.26 -31.12
N HIS A 375 -0.23 21.24 -30.82
CA HIS A 375 0.17 22.65 -30.80
C HIS A 375 1.01 23.02 -29.57
N SER A 376 0.70 22.48 -28.39
CA SER A 376 1.53 22.62 -27.19
C SER A 376 2.93 22.04 -27.41
N TYR A 377 3.03 20.87 -28.03
CA TYR A 377 4.30 20.21 -28.36
C TYR A 377 5.12 21.03 -29.37
N ALA A 378 4.48 21.60 -30.40
CA ALA A 378 5.16 22.48 -31.35
C ALA A 378 5.75 23.73 -30.66
N ARG A 379 4.98 24.34 -29.75
CA ARG A 379 5.45 25.46 -28.93
C ARG A 379 6.55 25.04 -27.97
N PHE A 380 6.45 23.87 -27.36
CA PHE A 380 7.47 23.29 -26.50
C PHE A 380 8.83 23.21 -27.22
N LEU A 381 8.86 22.67 -28.44
CA LEU A 381 10.07 22.64 -29.26
C LEU A 381 10.56 24.04 -29.63
N GLN A 382 9.65 24.95 -29.99
CA GLN A 382 10.01 26.34 -30.27
C GLN A 382 10.68 27.03 -29.07
N ARG A 383 10.23 26.73 -27.84
CA ARG A 383 10.80 27.27 -26.59
C ARG A 383 12.14 26.66 -26.21
N LEU A 384 12.53 25.53 -26.80
CA LEU A 384 13.90 24.99 -26.67
C LEU A 384 14.93 25.77 -27.49
N GLY A 385 14.48 26.66 -28.37
CA GLY A 385 15.35 27.53 -29.17
C GLY A 385 15.65 26.98 -30.57
N LYS A 386 16.64 27.57 -31.23
CA LYS A 386 17.00 27.27 -32.64
C LYS A 386 17.61 25.88 -32.82
N GLU A 387 18.27 25.36 -31.80
CA GLU A 387 18.86 24.03 -31.76
C GLU A 387 18.22 23.26 -30.59
N PRO A 388 17.01 22.71 -30.76
CA PRO A 388 16.31 22.02 -29.68
C PRO A 388 17.14 20.83 -29.16
N ARG A 389 17.30 20.77 -27.83
CA ARG A 389 18.01 19.69 -27.13
C ARG A 389 17.09 19.03 -26.12
N THR A 390 16.38 17.99 -26.57
CA THR A 390 15.39 17.29 -25.74
C THR A 390 16.03 16.46 -24.62
N ASP A 391 17.26 15.98 -24.82
CA ASP A 391 18.09 15.36 -23.78
C ASP A 391 18.42 16.32 -22.64
N SER A 392 18.78 17.56 -22.97
CA SER A 392 19.15 18.57 -21.97
C SER A 392 17.96 18.98 -21.11
N LEU A 393 16.76 19.07 -21.71
CA LEU A 393 15.53 19.30 -20.94
C LEU A 393 15.27 18.13 -19.96
N LEU A 394 15.35 16.88 -20.43
CA LEU A 394 15.14 15.72 -19.55
C LEU A 394 16.14 15.68 -18.40
N GLN A 395 17.41 16.03 -18.65
CA GLN A 395 18.41 16.17 -17.59
C GLN A 395 18.05 17.27 -16.58
N TYR A 396 17.56 18.43 -17.06
CA TYR A 396 17.15 19.54 -16.20
C TYR A 396 16.00 19.19 -15.27
N VAL A 397 15.01 18.42 -15.76
CA VAL A 397 13.89 17.92 -14.93
C VAL A 397 14.23 16.61 -14.21
N HIS A 398 15.50 16.21 -14.16
CA HIS A 398 15.98 14.98 -13.53
C HIS A 398 15.28 13.70 -14.03
N TYR A 399 14.81 13.71 -15.27
CA TYR A 399 14.00 12.67 -15.89
C TYR A 399 12.66 12.41 -15.15
N ASP A 400 12.17 13.35 -14.34
CA ASP A 400 10.84 13.22 -13.75
C ASP A 400 9.78 13.05 -14.85
N PHE A 401 8.83 12.14 -14.66
CA PHE A 401 7.77 11.80 -15.62
C PHE A 401 8.22 11.39 -17.04
N PHE A 402 9.50 11.07 -17.29
CA PHE A 402 9.97 10.77 -18.66
C PHE A 402 9.18 9.64 -19.33
N LYS A 403 8.86 8.54 -18.61
CA LYS A 403 8.09 7.41 -19.15
C LYS A 403 6.72 7.84 -19.65
N LYS A 404 6.01 8.65 -18.84
CA LYS A 404 4.71 9.23 -19.19
C LYS A 404 4.83 10.16 -20.40
N PHE A 405 5.87 10.98 -20.47
CA PHE A 405 6.08 11.85 -21.62
C PHE A 405 6.34 11.06 -22.91
N ILE A 406 7.15 9.98 -22.85
CA ILE A 406 7.40 9.09 -23.98
C ILE A 406 6.08 8.48 -24.49
N LYS A 407 5.28 7.89 -23.58
CA LYS A 407 3.93 7.39 -23.89
C LYS A 407 3.07 8.44 -24.58
N MET A 408 2.99 9.66 -24.03
CA MET A 408 2.20 10.73 -24.62
C MET A 408 2.68 11.10 -26.03
N THR A 409 3.99 11.30 -26.20
CA THR A 409 4.54 11.61 -27.53
C THR A 409 4.32 10.48 -28.53
N ALA A 410 4.34 9.21 -28.11
CA ALA A 410 3.98 8.08 -28.97
C ALA A 410 2.51 8.14 -29.40
N ASN A 411 1.59 8.28 -28.44
CA ASN A 411 0.14 8.33 -28.68
C ASN A 411 -0.27 9.45 -29.65
N PHE A 412 0.50 10.55 -29.67
CA PHE A 412 0.24 11.69 -30.56
C PHE A 412 1.14 11.74 -31.81
N ASN A 413 1.86 10.65 -32.12
CA ASN A 413 2.77 10.53 -33.26
C ASN A 413 3.87 11.61 -33.30
N LYS A 414 4.50 11.84 -32.15
CA LYS A 414 5.60 12.80 -31.93
C LYS A 414 6.86 12.17 -31.34
N LEU A 415 6.85 10.89 -30.97
CA LEU A 415 7.99 10.23 -30.33
C LEU A 415 9.27 10.30 -31.19
N ASP A 416 9.22 9.87 -32.45
CA ASP A 416 10.38 9.96 -33.35
C ASP A 416 10.94 11.39 -33.46
N ASN A 417 10.04 12.37 -33.59
CA ASN A 417 10.44 13.76 -33.67
C ASN A 417 11.11 14.22 -32.37
N PHE A 418 10.60 13.81 -31.21
CA PHE A 418 11.20 14.11 -29.91
C PHE A 418 12.60 13.51 -29.77
N LEU A 419 12.76 12.24 -30.18
CA LEU A 419 14.02 11.51 -30.15
C LEU A 419 15.05 12.05 -31.16
N SER A 420 14.59 12.66 -32.27
CA SER A 420 15.51 13.26 -33.27
C SER A 420 16.24 14.51 -32.78
N TYR A 421 15.77 15.14 -31.71
CA TYR A 421 16.39 16.33 -31.11
C TYR A 421 17.36 16.02 -29.95
N MET A 422 17.80 14.75 -29.84
CA MET A 422 18.84 14.34 -28.90
C MET A 422 19.90 13.47 -29.60
N PRO A 423 21.12 13.39 -29.05
CA PRO A 423 22.14 12.48 -29.56
C PRO A 423 21.66 11.03 -29.57
N GLN A 424 22.14 10.25 -30.54
CA GLN A 424 21.75 8.84 -30.68
C GLN A 424 22.01 8.01 -29.41
N SER A 425 23.14 8.22 -28.74
CA SER A 425 23.44 7.52 -27.48
C SER A 425 22.44 7.87 -26.36
N SER A 426 21.95 9.12 -26.34
CA SER A 426 20.95 9.59 -25.38
C SER A 426 19.58 8.97 -25.65
N SER A 427 19.16 8.88 -26.92
CA SER A 427 17.88 8.25 -27.27
C SER A 427 17.90 6.74 -26.99
N GLU A 428 18.99 6.05 -27.32
CA GLU A 428 19.17 4.63 -27.00
C GLU A 428 19.15 4.38 -25.48
N THR A 429 19.81 5.25 -24.69
CA THR A 429 19.80 5.16 -23.22
C THR A 429 18.40 5.42 -22.66
N LEU A 430 17.72 6.47 -23.13
CA LEU A 430 16.38 6.82 -22.69
C LEU A 430 15.38 5.68 -22.95
N MET A 431 15.44 5.09 -24.14
CA MET A 431 14.58 3.97 -24.51
C MET A 431 14.93 2.69 -23.74
N ARG A 432 16.20 2.48 -23.36
CA ARG A 432 16.59 1.40 -22.46
C ARG A 432 15.99 1.56 -21.06
N GLU A 433 16.03 2.77 -20.49
CA GLU A 433 15.43 3.04 -19.18
C GLU A 433 13.89 2.96 -19.20
N PHE A 434 13.28 3.32 -20.33
CA PHE A 434 11.83 3.21 -20.51
C PHE A 434 11.34 1.76 -20.40
N ILE A 435 12.08 0.81 -20.99
CA ILE A 435 11.77 -0.63 -20.97
C ILE A 435 12.35 -1.38 -19.77
N ALA A 436 13.10 -0.72 -18.89
CA ALA A 436 13.69 -1.35 -17.72
C ALA A 436 12.67 -1.49 -16.58
N ASN A 437 12.87 -2.52 -15.74
CA ASN A 437 12.13 -2.79 -14.51
C ASN A 437 10.62 -2.99 -14.68
N LEU A 438 10.14 -3.40 -15.86
CA LEU A 438 8.72 -3.70 -16.11
C LEU A 438 8.20 -4.89 -15.30
N ASP A 439 9.11 -5.73 -14.83
CA ASP A 439 8.87 -6.89 -13.97
C ASP A 439 8.66 -6.52 -12.49
N ASN A 440 9.08 -5.32 -12.09
CA ASN A 440 8.98 -4.81 -10.72
C ASN A 440 7.76 -3.90 -10.50
N THR A 441 6.95 -3.67 -11.54
CA THR A 441 5.72 -2.89 -11.44
C THR A 441 4.58 -3.74 -10.87
N GLY A 442 3.58 -3.09 -10.27
CA GLY A 442 2.39 -3.78 -9.76
C GLY A 442 1.46 -4.28 -10.87
N THR A 443 1.35 -3.51 -11.96
CA THR A 443 0.40 -3.72 -13.07
C THR A 443 1.13 -4.03 -14.39
N LEU A 444 0.36 -4.38 -15.44
CA LEU A 444 0.90 -4.56 -16.80
C LEU A 444 0.89 -3.25 -17.63
N GLU A 445 0.43 -2.14 -17.05
CA GLU A 445 0.22 -0.87 -17.74
C GLU A 445 1.52 -0.35 -18.38
N ASP A 446 2.63 -0.30 -17.64
CA ASP A 446 3.93 0.11 -18.17
C ASP A 446 4.39 -0.75 -19.35
N ALA A 447 4.10 -2.05 -19.34
CA ALA A 447 4.46 -2.95 -20.43
C ALA A 447 3.59 -2.71 -21.67
N ILE A 448 2.31 -2.36 -21.49
CA ILE A 448 1.41 -1.98 -22.57
C ILE A 448 1.88 -0.65 -23.17
N ASP A 449 2.18 0.35 -22.33
CA ASP A 449 2.69 1.65 -22.77
C ASP A 449 3.99 1.51 -23.58
N VAL A 450 4.88 0.59 -23.18
CA VAL A 450 6.09 0.24 -23.93
C VAL A 450 5.76 -0.38 -25.28
N ALA A 451 4.80 -1.30 -25.32
CA ALA A 451 4.38 -1.97 -26.56
C ALA A 451 3.82 -0.98 -27.58
N ASP A 452 2.92 -0.10 -27.13
CA ASP A 452 2.29 0.92 -27.96
C ASP A 452 3.32 1.95 -28.43
N SER A 453 4.20 2.40 -27.53
CA SER A 453 5.25 3.37 -27.86
C SER A 453 6.23 2.84 -28.91
N TYR A 454 6.59 1.56 -28.85
CA TYR A 454 7.47 0.93 -29.83
C TYR A 454 6.91 1.01 -31.25
N SER A 455 5.60 0.83 -31.40
CA SER A 455 4.93 0.87 -32.70
C SER A 455 5.01 2.25 -33.38
N SER A 456 5.22 3.31 -32.58
CA SER A 456 5.32 4.69 -33.06
C SER A 456 6.74 5.09 -33.53
N ILE A 457 7.74 4.23 -33.33
CA ILE A 457 9.13 4.49 -33.71
C ILE A 457 9.37 4.03 -35.16
N THR A 458 9.90 4.90 -36.03
CA THR A 458 10.22 4.55 -37.43
C THR A 458 11.71 4.27 -37.67
N ASP A 459 12.60 4.72 -36.77
CA ASP A 459 14.03 4.41 -36.86
C ASP A 459 14.27 2.91 -36.60
N LYS A 460 14.57 2.19 -37.68
CA LYS A 460 14.84 0.74 -37.66
C LYS A 460 16.05 0.36 -36.81
N LYS A 461 17.07 1.21 -36.71
CA LYS A 461 18.26 0.95 -35.89
C LYS A 461 17.89 1.04 -34.41
N LEU A 462 17.12 2.06 -34.04
CA LEU A 462 16.61 2.20 -32.68
C LEU A 462 15.65 1.07 -32.31
N GLN A 463 14.70 0.72 -33.17
CA GLN A 463 13.81 -0.45 -33.00
C GLN A 463 14.60 -1.72 -32.70
N SER A 464 15.63 -2.01 -33.50
CA SER A 464 16.47 -3.20 -33.33
C SER A 464 17.27 -3.17 -32.03
N THR A 465 17.70 -1.99 -31.60
CA THR A 465 18.40 -1.78 -30.33
C THR A 465 17.46 -2.04 -29.15
N ILE A 466 16.24 -1.51 -29.20
CA ILE A 466 15.21 -1.74 -28.18
C ILE A 466 14.82 -3.23 -28.10
N LEU A 467 14.66 -3.90 -29.25
CA LEU A 467 14.43 -5.35 -29.29
C LEU A 467 15.56 -6.12 -28.60
N GLY A 468 16.82 -5.74 -28.86
CA GLY A 468 17.98 -6.32 -28.19
C GLY A 468 17.93 -6.18 -26.67
N TYR A 469 17.51 -5.02 -26.16
CA TYR A 469 17.35 -4.81 -24.72
C TYR A 469 16.21 -5.63 -24.11
N VAL A 470 15.07 -5.77 -24.80
CA VAL A 470 13.97 -6.64 -24.34
C VAL A 470 14.44 -8.10 -24.27
N MET A 471 15.20 -8.57 -25.25
CA MET A 471 15.78 -9.91 -25.24
C MET A 471 16.78 -10.11 -24.09
N SER A 472 17.58 -9.09 -23.78
CA SER A 472 18.51 -9.12 -22.64
C SER A 472 17.74 -9.19 -21.31
N ASN A 473 16.74 -8.34 -21.12
CA ASN A 473 15.93 -8.33 -19.89
C ASN A 473 15.17 -9.65 -19.68
N GLU A 474 14.64 -10.25 -20.75
CA GLU A 474 14.02 -11.57 -20.68
C GLU A 474 15.02 -12.65 -20.22
N LYS A 475 16.22 -12.66 -20.82
CA LYS A 475 17.28 -13.60 -20.46
C LYS A 475 17.67 -13.47 -19.00
N ASP A 476 17.88 -12.23 -18.52
CA ASP A 476 18.20 -11.96 -17.12
C ASP A 476 17.09 -12.41 -16.18
N CYS A 477 15.82 -12.23 -16.56
CA CYS A 477 14.68 -12.72 -15.77
C CYS A 477 14.63 -14.24 -15.72
N ILE A 478 14.97 -14.93 -16.82
CA ILE A 478 15.06 -16.40 -16.85
C ILE A 478 16.17 -16.89 -15.92
N GLU A 479 17.36 -16.29 -15.99
CA GLU A 479 18.50 -16.65 -15.13
C GLU A 479 18.22 -16.41 -13.64
N LYS A 480 17.48 -15.34 -13.32
CA LYS A 480 17.06 -15.00 -11.94
C LYS A 480 15.80 -15.73 -11.47
N ASN A 481 15.24 -16.64 -12.28
CA ASN A 481 13.98 -17.33 -12.01
C ASN A 481 12.79 -16.39 -11.71
N ASN A 482 12.77 -15.21 -12.33
CA ASN A 482 11.68 -14.24 -12.25
C ASN A 482 10.59 -14.59 -13.27
N GLY A 483 9.58 -15.34 -12.83
CA GLY A 483 8.46 -15.77 -13.69
C GLY A 483 7.64 -14.63 -14.30
N ARG A 484 7.43 -13.54 -13.54
CA ARG A 484 6.70 -12.36 -14.02
C ARG A 484 7.46 -11.67 -15.15
N GLY A 485 8.73 -11.36 -14.93
CA GLY A 485 9.57 -10.71 -15.93
C GLY A 485 9.75 -11.54 -17.20
N LYS A 486 9.95 -12.86 -17.07
CA LYS A 486 9.98 -13.78 -18.21
C LYS A 486 8.74 -13.64 -19.10
N THR A 487 7.56 -13.53 -18.48
CA THR A 487 6.29 -13.41 -19.20
C THR A 487 6.18 -12.06 -19.90
N ILE A 488 6.45 -10.97 -19.18
CA ILE A 488 6.35 -9.60 -19.71
C ILE A 488 7.31 -9.38 -20.89
N TYR A 489 8.60 -9.64 -20.70
CA TYR A 489 9.59 -9.41 -21.75
C TYR A 489 9.46 -10.42 -22.90
N GLY A 490 9.02 -11.65 -22.63
CA GLY A 490 8.72 -12.64 -23.69
C GLY A 490 7.57 -12.23 -24.61
N LEU A 491 6.52 -11.61 -24.04
CA LEU A 491 5.41 -11.04 -24.82
C LEU A 491 5.88 -9.83 -25.63
N LEU A 492 6.58 -8.89 -25.02
CA LEU A 492 7.14 -7.72 -25.72
C LEU A 492 8.05 -8.12 -26.87
N LYS A 493 8.95 -9.09 -26.65
CA LYS A 493 9.82 -9.65 -27.68
C LYS A 493 9.00 -10.17 -28.86
N THR A 494 7.93 -10.92 -28.58
CA THR A 494 7.06 -11.49 -29.61
C THR A 494 6.36 -10.40 -30.43
N ILE A 495 5.87 -9.35 -29.77
CA ILE A 495 5.25 -8.19 -30.44
C ILE A 495 6.29 -7.48 -31.32
N PHE A 496 7.47 -7.19 -30.76
CA PHE A 496 8.50 -6.40 -31.45
C PHE A 496 9.08 -7.15 -32.65
N TYR A 497 9.25 -8.47 -32.57
CA TYR A 497 9.67 -9.29 -33.72
C TYR A 497 8.72 -9.21 -34.90
N ARG A 498 7.42 -9.05 -34.67
CA ARG A 498 6.43 -8.93 -35.76
C ARG A 498 6.49 -7.56 -36.44
N LEU A 499 6.86 -6.53 -35.69
CA LEU A 499 6.90 -5.14 -36.15
C LEU A 499 8.25 -4.76 -36.77
N THR A 500 9.33 -5.49 -36.44
CA THR A 500 10.68 -5.21 -36.94
C THR A 500 10.97 -6.10 -38.15
N PRO A 501 11.25 -5.55 -39.35
CA PRO A 501 11.65 -6.38 -40.49
C PRO A 501 12.95 -7.12 -40.16
N PRO A 502 13.17 -8.35 -40.69
CA PRO A 502 14.36 -9.12 -40.38
C PRO A 502 15.60 -8.37 -40.88
N ILE A 503 16.35 -7.77 -39.96
CA ILE A 503 17.77 -7.49 -40.22
C ILE A 503 18.42 -8.86 -40.39
N LYS A 504 19.17 -9.05 -41.47
CA LYS A 504 19.96 -10.26 -41.69
C LYS A 504 20.95 -10.44 -40.54
N LEU A 505 20.51 -11.10 -39.48
CA LEU A 505 21.34 -11.65 -38.43
C LEU A 505 22.12 -12.80 -39.09
N THR A 506 23.40 -12.59 -39.33
CA THR A 506 24.32 -13.52 -40.01
C THR A 506 24.71 -14.72 -39.13
N SER A 507 23.86 -15.11 -38.18
CA SER A 507 24.09 -16.27 -37.32
C SER A 507 23.25 -17.48 -37.78
N PRO A 508 23.89 -18.63 -38.09
CA PRO A 508 23.21 -19.88 -38.47
C PRO A 508 22.19 -20.38 -37.44
N ALA A 509 22.32 -19.98 -36.17
CA ALA A 509 21.41 -20.38 -35.10
C ALA A 509 19.98 -19.82 -35.25
N CYS A 510 19.83 -18.66 -35.92
CA CYS A 510 18.50 -18.06 -36.14
C CYS A 510 17.69 -18.78 -37.23
N TRP A 511 18.34 -19.45 -38.18
CA TRP A 511 17.64 -20.22 -39.22
C TRP A 511 16.92 -21.44 -38.65
N ALA A 512 17.51 -22.10 -37.65
CA ALA A 512 16.89 -23.23 -36.96
C ALA A 512 15.61 -22.80 -36.22
N TYR A 513 15.60 -21.61 -35.63
CA TYR A 513 14.44 -21.09 -34.88
C TYR A 513 13.29 -20.63 -35.80
N LEU A 514 13.60 -20.00 -36.94
CA LEU A 514 12.63 -19.64 -37.97
C LEU A 514 12.00 -20.89 -38.64
N LEU A 515 12.76 -21.96 -38.81
CA LEU A 515 12.25 -23.24 -39.31
C LEU A 515 11.32 -23.91 -38.28
N PHE A 516 11.70 -23.87 -36.99
CA PHE A 516 10.90 -24.43 -35.90
C PHE A 516 9.55 -23.71 -35.77
N MET A 517 9.52 -22.37 -35.83
CA MET A 517 8.27 -21.61 -35.76
C MET A 517 7.34 -21.83 -36.97
N LYS A 518 7.87 -21.97 -38.19
CA LYS A 518 7.06 -22.30 -39.37
C LYS A 518 6.41 -23.68 -39.28
N LEU A 519 7.00 -24.61 -38.53
CA LEU A 519 6.47 -25.96 -38.34
C LEU A 519 5.41 -26.03 -37.25
N THR A 520 5.49 -25.19 -36.20
CA THR A 520 4.48 -25.13 -35.13
C THR A 520 3.19 -24.39 -35.50
N ILE A 521 3.18 -23.55 -36.55
CA ILE A 521 1.97 -22.79 -36.96
C ILE A 521 1.08 -23.59 -37.93
N LYS A 522 1.50 -24.79 -38.35
CA LYS A 522 0.73 -25.69 -39.21
C LYS A 522 0.07 -26.87 -38.46
N ARG A 523 -0.11 -26.77 -37.14
CA ARG A 523 -0.90 -27.71 -36.34
C ARG A 523 -1.91 -26.99 -35.47
#